data_AF-A0A2S1CS81-F1
#
_entry.id   AF-A0A2S1CS81-F1
#
_cell.length_a   1.000
_cell.length_b   1.000
_cell.length_c   1.000
_cell.angle_alpha   90.00
_cell.angle_beta   90.00
_cell.angle_gamma   90.00
#
_symmetry.space_group_name_H-M   'P 1'
#
loop_
_entity.id
_entity.type
_entity.pdbx_description
1 polymer ?
#
loop_
_entity_poly.entity_id
_entity_poly.type
_entity_poly.pdbx_seq_one_letter_code
_entity_poly.pdbx_strand_id
1 'polypeptide(L)'
;FKEIFLISVNTEAKLLYNKNEGKDPSIFCNELRNSFSDFRSSFIGDDMDFGGNTDRVKGYINKKFSDYYKEKNVEKLNNIKKEWWEKNKANLWNHMIVNHKGNISKECAIIPAEEPQINLWIKEWNENFLMEKKRLFLNIKDKCVENKKYEACFGGCRLPCSSYTSFMKKSKTQMEVLTNLYKKKNSGVDKNNFLNDLFKKNNKNDLDDFFKNEKEYDDLCDCRYTATIIKSFLNGPAKNDVDIASQI
;
A
#
# COMPACT_ATOMS: atom_id res chain seq x y z
N PHE A 1 6.49 25.75 18.62
CA PHE A 1 6.57 24.75 17.54
C PHE A 1 6.77 23.34 18.07
N LYS A 2 7.89 23.05 18.77
CA LYS A 2 8.20 21.68 19.26
C LYS A 2 7.09 21.06 20.11
N GLU A 3 6.50 21.80 21.03
CA GLU A 3 5.39 21.33 21.87
C GLU A 3 4.17 20.89 21.03
N ILE A 4 3.74 21.73 20.07
CA ILE A 4 2.64 21.38 19.18
C ILE A 4 2.97 20.14 18.34
N PHE A 5 4.21 19.98 17.90
CA PHE A 5 4.63 18.76 17.18
C PHE A 5 4.50 17.52 18.08
N LEU A 6 4.94 17.61 19.33
CA LEU A 6 4.79 16.51 20.31
C LEU A 6 3.32 16.13 20.50
N ILE A 7 2.43 17.13 20.63
CA ILE A 7 0.98 16.90 20.70
C ILE A 7 0.47 16.20 19.44
N SER A 8 0.88 16.65 18.25
CA SER A 8 0.44 16.05 16.98
C SER A 8 0.81 14.58 16.87
N VAL A 9 2.07 14.21 17.15
CA VAL A 9 2.51 12.81 17.02
C VAL A 9 1.86 11.92 18.08
N ASN A 10 1.71 12.40 19.31
CA ASN A 10 1.03 11.64 20.36
C ASN A 10 -0.47 11.45 20.08
N THR A 11 -1.12 12.48 19.54
CA THR A 11 -2.54 12.42 19.16
C THR A 11 -2.75 11.46 17.99
N GLU A 12 -1.88 11.49 16.99
CA GLU A 12 -1.90 10.54 15.88
C GLU A 12 -1.85 9.11 16.39
N ALA A 13 -0.91 8.79 17.29
CA ALA A 13 -0.80 7.45 17.87
C ALA A 13 -2.08 6.99 18.57
N LYS A 14 -2.74 7.89 19.32
CA LYS A 14 -4.02 7.59 19.97
C LYS A 14 -5.13 7.29 18.97
N LEU A 15 -5.24 8.06 17.89
CA LEU A 15 -6.25 7.87 16.86
C LEU A 15 -6.00 6.57 16.07
N LEU A 16 -4.73 6.27 15.76
CA LEU A 16 -4.34 5.02 15.12
C LEU A 16 -4.61 3.81 16.01
N TYR A 17 -4.43 3.93 17.33
CA TYR A 17 -4.77 2.85 18.26
C TYR A 17 -6.27 2.53 18.17
N ASN A 18 -7.12 3.54 18.28
CA ASN A 18 -8.57 3.38 18.17
C ASN A 18 -9.00 2.81 16.80
N LYS A 19 -8.38 3.26 15.71
CA LYS A 19 -8.63 2.76 14.34
C LYS A 19 -8.33 1.26 14.19
N ASN A 20 -7.41 0.74 14.99
CA ASN A 20 -6.89 -0.62 14.87
C ASN A 20 -7.33 -1.55 16.00
N GLU A 21 -8.28 -1.13 16.85
CA GLU A 21 -8.90 -2.02 17.83
C GLU A 21 -9.54 -3.23 17.13
N GLY A 22 -9.26 -4.43 17.67
CA GLY A 22 -9.75 -5.70 17.13
C GLY A 22 -9.02 -6.21 15.89
N LYS A 23 -7.99 -5.49 15.39
CA LYS A 23 -7.14 -5.94 14.28
C LYS A 23 -5.86 -6.60 14.78
N ASP A 24 -5.11 -7.20 13.85
CA ASP A 24 -3.77 -7.69 14.15
C ASP A 24 -2.87 -6.54 14.65
N PRO A 25 -2.18 -6.68 15.79
CA PRO A 25 -1.32 -5.64 16.36
C PRO A 25 -0.20 -5.14 15.41
N SER A 26 0.22 -5.97 14.44
CA SER A 26 1.21 -5.57 13.43
C SER A 26 0.71 -4.42 12.54
N ILE A 27 -0.60 -4.32 12.31
CA ILE A 27 -1.19 -3.24 11.51
C ILE A 27 -1.01 -1.91 12.24
N PHE A 28 -1.34 -1.87 13.55
CA PHE A 28 -1.12 -0.67 14.37
C PHE A 28 0.36 -0.28 14.41
N CYS A 29 1.24 -1.27 14.55
CA CYS A 29 2.68 -1.02 14.50
C CYS A 29 3.12 -0.36 13.19
N ASN A 30 2.70 -0.91 12.05
CA ASN A 30 3.12 -0.41 10.75
C ASN A 30 2.54 0.99 10.49
N GLU A 31 1.27 1.23 10.82
CA GLU A 31 0.64 2.56 10.68
C GLU A 31 1.34 3.62 11.55
N LEU A 32 1.73 3.29 12.80
CA LEU A 32 2.51 4.22 13.64
C LEU A 32 3.83 4.61 12.98
N ARG A 33 4.55 3.63 12.42
CA ARG A 33 5.86 3.82 11.80
C ARG A 33 5.76 4.62 10.49
N ASN A 34 4.73 4.34 9.70
CA ASN A 34 4.44 5.04 8.45
C ASN A 34 4.02 6.48 8.73
N SER A 35 3.07 6.72 9.65
CA SER A 35 2.66 8.07 10.04
C SER A 35 3.83 8.89 10.61
N PHE A 36 4.71 8.30 11.44
CA PHE A 36 5.92 8.99 11.91
C PHE A 36 6.85 9.39 10.75
N SER A 37 6.97 8.52 9.75
CA SER A 37 7.77 8.78 8.57
C SER A 37 7.13 9.83 7.65
N ASP A 38 5.80 9.90 7.57
CA ASP A 38 5.09 10.96 6.84
C ASP A 38 5.19 12.31 7.54
N PHE A 39 5.17 12.36 8.88
CA PHE A 39 5.50 13.59 9.61
C PHE A 39 6.88 14.12 9.23
N ARG A 40 7.86 13.24 9.04
CA ARG A 40 9.19 13.62 8.53
C ARG A 40 9.10 14.15 7.10
N SER A 41 8.58 13.34 6.19
CA SER A 41 8.58 13.60 4.74
C SER A 41 7.83 14.89 4.40
N SER A 42 6.64 15.08 4.97
CA SER A 42 5.85 16.31 4.87
C SER A 42 6.59 17.53 5.40
N PHE A 43 7.24 17.40 6.56
CA PHE A 43 8.00 18.48 7.17
C PHE A 43 9.22 18.89 6.36
N ILE A 44 10.01 17.94 5.85
CA ILE A 44 11.26 18.22 5.09
C ILE A 44 11.03 18.49 3.60
N GLY A 45 9.78 18.35 3.12
CA GLY A 45 9.41 18.65 1.74
C GLY A 45 9.58 17.51 0.73
N ASP A 46 9.63 16.25 1.19
CA ASP A 46 9.53 15.05 0.33
C ASP A 46 8.11 14.46 0.39
N ASP A 47 7.10 15.32 0.23
CA ASP A 47 5.69 14.92 0.31
C ASP A 47 5.06 14.84 -1.08
N MET A 48 4.31 13.77 -1.31
CA MET A 48 3.48 13.56 -2.49
C MET A 48 2.00 13.85 -2.21
N ASP A 49 1.60 14.01 -0.95
CA ASP A 49 0.25 14.49 -0.60
C ASP A 49 0.12 16.01 -0.85
N PHE A 50 -1.07 16.45 -1.24
CA PHE A 50 -1.33 17.86 -1.60
C PHE A 50 -2.79 18.26 -1.39
N GLY A 51 -3.01 19.58 -1.30
CA GLY A 51 -4.32 20.18 -1.09
C GLY A 51 -4.77 20.21 0.38
N GLY A 52 -5.98 20.70 0.60
CA GLY A 52 -6.64 20.64 1.90
C GLY A 52 -5.84 21.27 3.04
N ASN A 53 -5.72 20.54 4.15
CA ASN A 53 -4.95 20.97 5.32
C ASN A 53 -3.45 20.67 5.17
N THR A 54 -3.05 19.71 4.34
CA THR A 54 -1.64 19.36 4.09
C THR A 54 -0.87 20.58 3.64
N ASP A 55 -1.32 21.23 2.56
CA ASP A 55 -0.64 22.44 2.05
C ASP A 55 -0.80 23.65 2.97
N ARG A 56 -1.93 23.79 3.68
CA ARG A 56 -2.15 24.88 4.64
C ARG A 56 -1.16 24.80 5.79
N VAL A 57 -1.00 23.62 6.39
CA VAL A 57 -0.08 23.39 7.50
C VAL A 57 1.36 23.50 7.02
N LYS A 58 1.71 22.90 5.88
CA LYS A 58 3.03 23.04 5.26
C LYS A 58 3.41 24.50 5.00
N GLY A 59 2.49 25.28 4.42
CA GLY A 59 2.68 26.71 4.18
C GLY A 59 2.84 27.51 5.48
N TYR A 60 2.03 27.21 6.50
CA TYR A 60 2.14 27.85 7.80
C TYR A 60 3.47 27.52 8.50
N ILE A 61 3.90 26.26 8.49
CA ILE A 61 5.19 25.83 9.04
C ILE A 61 6.33 26.55 8.33
N ASN A 62 6.34 26.58 6.99
CA ASN A 62 7.37 27.28 6.23
C ASN A 62 7.41 28.78 6.59
N LYS A 63 6.25 29.44 6.71
CA LYS A 63 6.17 30.83 7.17
C LYS A 63 6.77 31.01 8.57
N LYS A 64 6.42 30.16 9.53
CA LYS A 64 6.97 30.25 10.90
C LYS A 64 8.48 30.00 10.93
N PHE A 65 8.99 29.05 10.15
CA PHE A 65 10.43 28.81 10.02
C PHE A 65 11.16 29.98 9.37
N SER A 66 10.55 30.63 8.37
CA SER A 66 11.07 31.89 7.83
C SER A 66 11.18 32.97 8.90
N ASP A 67 10.17 33.11 9.77
CA ASP A 67 10.23 34.08 10.88
C ASP A 67 11.34 33.73 11.87
N TYR A 68 11.48 32.47 12.25
CA TYR A 68 12.46 32.01 13.26
C TYR A 68 13.91 32.20 12.82
N TYR A 69 14.19 31.92 11.54
CA TYR A 69 15.55 31.92 11.00
C TYR A 69 15.86 33.14 10.12
N LYS A 70 14.88 34.04 9.92
CA LYS A 70 14.96 35.19 9.01
C LYS A 70 15.44 34.80 7.60
N GLU A 71 15.03 33.63 7.14
CA GLU A 71 15.41 33.04 5.85
C GLU A 71 14.17 32.83 4.98
N LYS A 72 14.25 33.21 3.70
CA LYS A 72 13.14 33.10 2.73
C LYS A 72 13.47 32.13 1.60
N ASN A 73 14.75 31.77 1.43
CA ASN A 73 15.17 30.79 0.45
C ASN A 73 14.66 29.40 0.85
N VAL A 74 13.82 28.82 0.00
CA VAL A 74 13.14 27.54 0.25
C VAL A 74 14.12 26.39 0.46
N GLU A 75 15.20 26.34 -0.32
CA GLU A 75 16.20 25.27 -0.21
C GLU A 75 16.94 25.32 1.14
N LYS A 76 17.37 26.51 1.56
CA LYS A 76 17.97 26.71 2.88
C LYS A 76 16.99 26.40 4.01
N LEU A 77 15.72 26.79 3.89
CA LEU A 77 14.68 26.42 4.87
C LEU A 77 14.48 24.91 4.96
N ASN A 78 14.50 24.19 3.83
CA ASN A 78 14.44 22.73 3.84
C ASN A 78 15.64 22.11 4.56
N ASN A 79 16.85 22.64 4.37
CA ASN A 79 18.03 22.17 5.10
C ASN A 79 17.94 22.45 6.60
N ILE A 80 17.47 23.65 7.00
CA ILE A 80 17.20 23.98 8.40
C ILE A 80 16.17 23.01 9.02
N LYS A 81 15.10 22.68 8.29
CA LYS A 81 14.10 21.70 8.75
C LYS A 81 14.70 20.30 8.88
N LYS A 82 15.55 19.86 7.95
CA LYS A 82 16.26 18.57 8.07
C LYS A 82 17.14 18.54 9.33
N GLU A 83 17.93 19.58 9.57
CA GLU A 83 18.73 19.67 10.80
C GLU A 83 17.89 19.71 12.08
N TRP A 84 16.76 20.42 12.04
CA TRP A 84 15.81 20.43 13.16
C TRP A 84 15.25 19.03 13.41
N TRP A 85 14.88 18.30 12.35
CA TRP A 85 14.39 16.93 12.45
C TRP A 85 15.43 16.01 13.07
N GLU A 86 16.68 16.04 12.61
CA GLU A 86 17.78 15.22 13.16
C GLU A 86 17.96 15.40 14.67
N LYS A 87 17.88 16.65 15.14
CA LYS A 87 18.01 16.99 16.57
C LYS A 87 16.80 16.58 17.41
N ASN A 88 15.63 16.33 16.81
CA ASN A 88 14.37 16.15 17.52
C ASN A 88 13.69 14.79 17.32
N LYS A 89 14.01 14.05 16.25
CA LYS A 89 13.31 12.82 15.84
C LYS A 89 13.25 11.75 16.92
N ALA A 90 14.33 11.56 17.68
CA ALA A 90 14.36 10.61 18.79
C ALA A 90 13.35 10.95 19.90
N ASN A 91 13.24 12.24 20.25
CA ASN A 91 12.28 12.69 21.26
C ASN A 91 10.83 12.66 20.73
N LEU A 92 10.62 13.03 19.47
CA LEU A 92 9.30 12.96 18.82
C LEU A 92 8.79 11.52 18.78
N TRP A 93 9.63 10.58 18.32
CA TRP A 93 9.28 9.16 18.28
C TRP A 93 8.96 8.61 19.67
N ASN A 94 9.84 8.85 20.65
CA ASN A 94 9.62 8.39 22.02
C ASN A 94 8.31 8.92 22.62
N HIS A 95 7.95 10.16 22.32
CA HIS A 95 6.71 10.77 22.79
C HIS A 95 5.47 10.30 22.03
N MET A 96 5.60 9.99 20.74
CA MET A 96 4.53 9.38 19.93
C MET A 96 4.09 8.06 20.53
N ILE A 97 5.03 7.18 20.88
CA ILE A 97 4.73 5.81 21.32
C ILE A 97 4.57 5.66 22.84
N VAL A 98 4.82 6.70 23.65
CA VAL A 98 4.94 6.57 25.12
C VAL A 98 3.75 5.89 25.78
N ASN A 99 2.53 6.19 25.33
CA ASN A 99 1.29 5.65 25.88
C ASN A 99 0.91 4.28 25.29
N HIS A 100 1.66 3.79 24.30
CA HIS A 100 1.34 2.59 23.53
C HIS A 100 2.49 1.56 23.51
N LYS A 101 3.56 1.77 24.28
CA LYS A 101 4.70 0.83 24.35
C LYS A 101 4.30 -0.58 24.79
N GLY A 102 3.25 -0.72 25.60
CA GLY A 102 2.71 -2.02 26.01
C GLY A 102 1.85 -2.71 24.93
N ASN A 103 1.49 -1.98 23.86
CA ASN A 103 0.61 -2.45 22.79
C ASN A 103 1.37 -2.80 21.50
N ILE A 104 2.69 -2.59 21.47
CA ILE A 104 3.55 -2.83 20.31
C ILE A 104 4.73 -3.73 20.67
N SER A 105 5.32 -4.41 19.69
CA SER A 105 6.51 -5.23 19.92
C SER A 105 7.75 -4.37 20.24
N LYS A 106 8.80 -5.01 20.77
CA LYS A 106 10.09 -4.32 21.05
C LYS A 106 10.73 -3.81 19.76
N GLU A 107 10.63 -4.58 18.68
CA GLU A 107 11.13 -4.23 17.36
C GLU A 107 10.36 -3.02 16.80
N CYS A 108 9.05 -2.98 17.03
CA CYS A 108 8.21 -1.86 16.61
C CYS A 108 8.61 -0.54 17.28
N ALA A 109 9.00 -0.60 18.56
CA ALA A 109 9.38 0.56 19.35
C ALA A 109 10.72 1.21 18.93
N ILE A 110 11.48 0.58 18.04
CA ILE A 110 12.70 1.15 17.45
C ILE A 110 12.28 2.21 16.43
N ILE A 111 12.90 3.41 16.50
CA ILE A 111 12.61 4.49 15.55
C ILE A 111 12.74 4.01 14.10
N PRO A 112 11.78 4.31 13.21
CA PRO A 112 11.86 3.92 11.80
C PRO A 112 13.14 4.44 11.13
N ALA A 113 13.73 3.62 10.26
CA ALA A 113 14.81 4.06 9.40
C ALA A 113 14.29 5.11 8.41
N GLU A 114 15.12 6.09 8.10
CA GLU A 114 14.72 7.16 7.18
C GLU A 114 14.86 6.69 5.72
N GLU A 115 13.75 6.73 5.00
CA GLU A 115 13.69 6.37 3.59
C GLU A 115 12.86 7.43 2.83
N PRO A 116 13.03 7.56 1.50
CA PRO A 116 12.17 8.41 0.69
C PRO A 116 10.70 8.00 0.83
N GLN A 117 9.77 8.96 0.82
CA GLN A 117 8.35 8.67 1.06
C GLN A 117 7.80 7.62 0.07
N ILE A 118 8.20 7.70 -1.20
CA ILE A 118 7.76 6.76 -2.24
C ILE A 118 8.17 5.31 -1.93
N ASN A 119 9.33 5.09 -1.30
CA ASN A 119 9.77 3.75 -0.90
C ASN A 119 8.87 3.20 0.22
N LEU A 120 8.54 4.05 1.20
CA LEU A 120 7.68 3.68 2.32
C LEU A 120 6.26 3.40 1.87
N TRP A 121 5.68 4.28 1.05
CA TRP A 121 4.33 4.08 0.50
C TRP A 121 4.23 2.84 -0.39
N ILE A 122 5.27 2.49 -1.15
CA ILE A 122 5.27 1.23 -1.92
C ILE A 122 5.24 0.02 -0.99
N LYS A 123 6.03 0.02 0.09
CA LYS A 123 6.05 -1.08 1.07
C LYS A 123 4.70 -1.20 1.77
N GLU A 124 4.16 -0.08 2.27
CA GLU A 124 2.84 -0.03 2.91
C GLU A 124 1.73 -0.49 1.97
N TRP A 125 1.71 0.02 0.73
CA TRP A 125 0.73 -0.37 -0.27
C TRP A 125 0.80 -1.87 -0.55
N ASN A 126 2.01 -2.45 -0.64
CA ASN A 126 2.18 -3.89 -0.87
C ASN A 126 1.61 -4.73 0.28
N GLU A 127 1.89 -4.34 1.53
CA GLU A 127 1.35 -5.03 2.71
C GLU A 127 -0.18 -4.98 2.74
N ASN A 128 -0.75 -3.78 2.53
CA ASN A 128 -2.19 -3.58 2.45
C ASN A 128 -2.83 -4.38 1.31
N PHE A 129 -2.18 -4.41 0.15
CA PHE A 129 -2.63 -5.16 -1.02
C PHE A 129 -2.67 -6.67 -0.73
N LEU A 130 -1.60 -7.24 -0.17
CA LEU A 130 -1.53 -8.68 0.11
C LEU A 130 -2.56 -9.11 1.14
N MET A 131 -2.76 -8.30 2.19
CA MET A 131 -3.78 -8.54 3.20
C MET A 131 -5.18 -8.57 2.61
N GLU A 132 -5.55 -7.56 1.82
CA GLU A 132 -6.87 -7.47 1.21
C GLU A 132 -7.07 -8.52 0.10
N LYS A 133 -6.04 -8.80 -0.71
CA LYS A 133 -6.03 -9.88 -1.71
C LYS A 133 -6.36 -11.21 -1.05
N LYS A 134 -5.69 -11.54 0.07
CA LYS A 134 -5.94 -12.78 0.83
C LYS A 134 -7.37 -12.83 1.36
N ARG A 135 -7.85 -11.75 1.98
CA ARG A 135 -9.22 -11.67 2.52
C ARG A 135 -10.28 -11.88 1.44
N LEU A 136 -10.15 -11.20 0.30
CA LEU A 136 -11.08 -11.33 -0.83
C LEU A 136 -11.03 -12.74 -1.44
N PHE A 137 -9.85 -13.35 -1.52
CA PHE A 137 -9.70 -14.70 -2.06
C PHE A 137 -10.26 -15.77 -1.12
N LEU A 138 -10.15 -15.59 0.21
CA LEU A 138 -10.82 -16.47 1.17
C LEU A 138 -12.35 -16.45 1.02
N ASN A 139 -12.93 -15.29 0.72
CA ASN A 139 -14.37 -15.20 0.43
C ASN A 139 -14.77 -15.94 -0.86
N ILE A 140 -13.89 -15.96 -1.87
CA ILE A 140 -14.08 -16.79 -3.07
C ILE A 140 -14.11 -18.26 -2.66
N LYS A 141 -13.11 -18.73 -1.90
CA LYS A 141 -13.07 -20.14 -1.43
C LYS A 141 -14.31 -20.53 -0.63
N ASP A 142 -14.78 -19.66 0.26
CA ASP A 142 -15.97 -19.90 1.06
C ASP A 142 -17.26 -20.02 0.22
N LYS A 143 -17.45 -19.12 -0.75
CA LYS A 143 -18.70 -19.07 -1.54
C LYS A 143 -18.70 -19.92 -2.80
N CYS A 144 -17.53 -20.21 -3.36
CA CYS A 144 -17.37 -20.99 -4.58
C CYS A 144 -16.99 -22.45 -4.31
N VAL A 145 -16.51 -22.75 -3.10
CA VAL A 145 -16.09 -24.09 -2.67
C VAL A 145 -15.04 -24.65 -3.64
N GLU A 146 -15.40 -25.62 -4.48
CA GLU A 146 -14.53 -26.22 -5.51
C GLU A 146 -15.05 -25.96 -6.93
N ASN A 147 -16.14 -25.20 -7.07
CA ASN A 147 -16.85 -24.93 -8.32
C ASN A 147 -17.24 -26.22 -9.10
N LYS A 148 -17.41 -27.35 -8.40
CA LYS A 148 -17.77 -28.65 -9.00
C LYS A 148 -19.27 -28.81 -9.22
N LYS A 149 -20.10 -27.95 -8.62
CA LYS A 149 -21.56 -27.93 -8.73
C LYS A 149 -22.06 -26.64 -9.40
N TYR A 150 -21.22 -26.03 -10.22
CA TYR A 150 -21.52 -24.80 -10.97
C TYR A 150 -21.76 -23.57 -10.08
N GLU A 151 -21.13 -23.51 -8.90
CA GLU A 151 -21.23 -22.40 -7.96
C GLU A 151 -20.95 -21.05 -8.66
N ALA A 152 -19.91 -20.99 -9.51
CA ALA A 152 -19.51 -19.80 -10.27
C ALA A 152 -20.54 -19.30 -11.30
N CYS A 153 -21.59 -20.08 -11.56
CA CYS A 153 -22.67 -19.67 -12.45
C CYS A 153 -23.72 -18.80 -11.73
N PHE A 154 -23.73 -18.80 -10.39
CA PHE A 154 -24.72 -18.12 -9.57
C PHE A 154 -24.15 -16.93 -8.80
N GLY A 155 -25.04 -16.02 -8.39
CA GLY A 155 -24.68 -14.78 -7.70
C GLY A 155 -23.84 -14.99 -6.43
N GLY A 156 -24.09 -16.07 -5.68
CA GLY A 156 -23.36 -16.38 -4.43
C GLY A 156 -21.83 -16.41 -4.61
N CYS A 157 -21.34 -17.06 -5.66
CA CYS A 157 -19.91 -17.09 -5.99
C CYS A 157 -19.49 -15.95 -6.95
N ARG A 158 -20.36 -15.53 -7.88
CA ARG A 158 -20.01 -14.46 -8.83
C ARG A 158 -19.72 -13.12 -8.17
N LEU A 159 -20.40 -12.79 -7.07
CA LEU A 159 -20.20 -11.54 -6.34
C LEU A 159 -18.79 -11.42 -5.71
N PRO A 160 -18.28 -12.39 -4.92
CA PRO A 160 -16.90 -12.33 -4.42
C PRO A 160 -15.86 -12.38 -5.55
N CYS A 161 -16.07 -13.17 -6.61
CA CYS A 161 -15.19 -13.18 -7.78
C CYS A 161 -15.12 -11.81 -8.48
N SER A 162 -16.27 -11.15 -8.68
CA SER A 162 -16.34 -9.79 -9.23
C SER A 162 -15.67 -8.76 -8.33
N SER A 163 -15.86 -8.87 -7.01
CA SER A 163 -15.23 -7.99 -6.02
C SER A 163 -13.71 -8.09 -6.07
N TYR A 164 -13.18 -9.32 -6.10
CA TYR A 164 -11.75 -9.58 -6.25
C TYR A 164 -11.20 -9.04 -7.58
N THR A 165 -11.89 -9.27 -8.69
CA THR A 165 -11.47 -8.74 -10.01
C THR A 165 -11.40 -7.22 -10.01
N SER A 166 -12.41 -6.54 -9.49
CA SER A 166 -12.45 -5.08 -9.38
C SER A 166 -11.34 -4.54 -8.49
N PHE A 167 -11.06 -5.21 -7.37
CA PHE A 167 -9.93 -4.90 -6.50
C PHE A 167 -8.60 -5.04 -7.26
N MET A 168 -8.33 -6.18 -7.88
CA MET A 168 -7.09 -6.41 -8.64
C MET A 168 -6.87 -5.37 -9.74
N LYS A 169 -7.93 -4.98 -10.46
CA LYS A 169 -7.85 -3.91 -11.48
C LYS A 169 -7.47 -2.55 -10.90
N LYS A 170 -8.13 -2.13 -9.81
CA LYS A 170 -7.79 -0.88 -9.10
C LYS A 170 -6.37 -0.93 -8.53
N SER A 171 -5.97 -2.06 -7.99
CA SER A 171 -4.65 -2.24 -7.40
C SER A 171 -3.55 -2.18 -8.47
N LYS A 172 -3.79 -2.73 -9.66
CA LYS A 172 -2.84 -2.63 -10.78
C LYS A 172 -2.56 -1.17 -11.13
N THR A 173 -3.60 -0.36 -11.32
CA THR A 173 -3.41 1.06 -11.68
C THR A 173 -2.73 1.86 -10.56
N GLN A 174 -3.03 1.56 -9.30
CA GLN A 174 -2.33 2.16 -8.16
C GLN A 174 -0.83 1.82 -8.16
N MET A 175 -0.49 0.53 -8.32
CA MET A 175 0.90 0.09 -8.35
C MET A 175 1.66 0.64 -9.57
N GLU A 176 1.01 0.77 -10.73
CA GLU A 176 1.57 1.46 -11.90
C GLU A 176 1.96 2.90 -11.56
N VAL A 177 1.07 3.65 -10.89
CA VAL A 177 1.36 5.02 -10.48
C VAL A 177 2.56 5.06 -9.53
N LEU A 178 2.56 4.23 -8.49
CA LEU A 178 3.64 4.21 -7.49
C LEU A 178 4.99 3.80 -8.10
N THR A 179 5.02 2.75 -8.92
CA THR A 179 6.25 2.27 -9.58
C THR A 179 6.80 3.30 -10.58
N ASN A 180 5.92 4.00 -11.31
CA ASN A 180 6.33 5.08 -12.21
C ASN A 180 6.86 6.30 -11.45
N LEU A 181 6.22 6.69 -10.34
CA LEU A 181 6.70 7.75 -9.46
C LEU A 181 8.07 7.42 -8.86
N TYR A 182 8.27 6.17 -8.45
CA TYR A 182 9.56 5.68 -7.95
C TYR A 182 10.65 5.85 -9.00
N LYS A 183 10.42 5.35 -10.24
CA LYS A 183 11.36 5.51 -11.35
C LYS A 183 11.61 6.99 -11.63
N LYS A 184 10.57 7.83 -11.69
CA LYS A 184 10.69 9.28 -11.92
C LYS A 184 11.56 9.98 -10.87
N LYS A 185 11.38 9.65 -9.58
CA LYS A 185 12.21 10.18 -8.48
C LYS A 185 13.65 9.66 -8.50
N ASN A 186 13.93 8.61 -9.27
CA ASN A 186 15.24 8.00 -9.44
C ASN A 186 15.73 8.06 -10.90
N SER A 187 15.51 9.19 -11.59
CA SER A 187 16.04 9.42 -12.94
C SER A 187 15.65 8.37 -14.00
N GLY A 188 14.47 7.78 -13.85
CA GLY A 188 13.92 6.76 -14.75
C GLY A 188 14.40 5.33 -14.48
N VAL A 189 15.19 5.08 -13.45
CA VAL A 189 15.75 3.74 -13.16
C VAL A 189 15.16 3.09 -11.91
N ASP A 190 15.21 1.75 -11.86
CA ASP A 190 14.94 0.98 -10.65
C ASP A 190 16.19 0.97 -9.75
N LYS A 191 16.37 2.03 -8.95
CA LYS A 191 17.58 2.22 -8.16
C LYS A 191 17.75 1.10 -7.13
N ASN A 192 18.92 0.49 -7.13
CA ASN A 192 19.27 -0.63 -6.24
C ASN A 192 18.32 -1.84 -6.37
N ASN A 193 17.68 -2.04 -7.53
CA ASN A 193 16.73 -3.14 -7.77
C ASN A 193 15.54 -3.16 -6.78
N PHE A 194 15.13 -2.02 -6.23
CA PHE A 194 14.09 -1.94 -5.22
C PHE A 194 12.75 -2.55 -5.68
N LEU A 195 12.30 -2.22 -6.90
CA LEU A 195 11.06 -2.76 -7.46
C LEU A 195 11.21 -4.23 -7.84
N ASN A 196 12.35 -4.61 -8.42
CA ASN A 196 12.64 -6.01 -8.73
C ASN A 196 12.61 -6.89 -7.47
N ASP A 197 13.28 -6.45 -6.40
CA ASP A 197 13.31 -7.14 -5.12
C ASP A 197 11.92 -7.23 -4.48
N LEU A 198 11.09 -6.18 -4.63
CA LEU A 198 9.70 -6.20 -4.19
C LEU A 198 8.92 -7.31 -4.91
N PHE A 199 8.93 -7.36 -6.25
CA PHE A 199 8.21 -8.39 -7.01
C PHE A 199 8.74 -9.79 -6.70
N LYS A 200 10.05 -9.96 -6.61
CA LYS A 200 10.69 -11.24 -6.29
C LYS A 200 10.33 -11.74 -4.89
N LYS A 201 10.24 -10.85 -3.89
CA LYS A 201 9.75 -11.20 -2.53
C LYS A 201 8.32 -11.74 -2.56
N ASN A 202 7.54 -11.37 -3.56
CA ASN A 202 6.19 -11.87 -3.79
C ASN A 202 6.12 -13.04 -4.77
N ASN A 203 7.26 -13.62 -5.16
CA ASN A 203 7.38 -14.69 -6.14
C ASN A 203 6.77 -14.32 -7.50
N LYS A 204 6.96 -13.07 -7.93
CA LYS A 204 6.49 -12.54 -9.21
C LYS A 204 7.64 -11.88 -9.95
N ASN A 205 7.56 -11.88 -11.28
CA ASN A 205 8.63 -11.38 -12.14
C ASN A 205 8.56 -9.87 -12.34
N ASP A 206 7.35 -9.37 -12.54
CA ASP A 206 7.06 -7.97 -12.86
C ASP A 206 5.61 -7.64 -12.49
N LEU A 207 5.19 -6.42 -12.86
CA LEU A 207 3.85 -5.93 -12.62
C LEU A 207 2.77 -6.79 -13.31
N ASP A 208 2.98 -7.22 -14.55
CA ASP A 208 1.98 -7.99 -15.28
C ASP A 208 1.80 -9.37 -14.66
N ASP A 209 2.89 -10.04 -14.29
CA ASP A 209 2.87 -11.30 -13.55
C ASP A 209 2.27 -11.13 -12.15
N PHE A 210 2.55 -10.03 -11.46
CA PHE A 210 2.02 -9.73 -10.12
C PHE A 210 0.49 -9.62 -10.09
N PHE A 211 -0.12 -9.14 -11.17
CA PHE A 211 -1.57 -9.02 -11.29
C PHE A 211 -2.22 -10.09 -12.18
N LYS A 212 -1.44 -11.02 -12.74
CA LYS A 212 -1.97 -12.15 -13.49
C LYS A 212 -2.76 -13.05 -12.54
N ASN A 213 -4.01 -13.33 -12.91
CA ASN A 213 -4.81 -14.30 -12.16
C ASN A 213 -4.18 -15.69 -12.28
N GLU A 214 -4.06 -16.35 -11.14
CA GLU A 214 -3.56 -17.72 -11.07
C GLU A 214 -4.66 -18.69 -11.52
N LYS A 215 -4.26 -19.89 -11.93
CA LYS A 215 -5.19 -20.93 -12.39
C LYS A 215 -6.32 -21.19 -11.38
N GLU A 216 -6.01 -21.16 -10.07
CA GLU A 216 -6.98 -21.35 -9.00
C GLU A 216 -8.14 -20.33 -9.05
N TYR A 217 -7.87 -19.09 -9.48
CA TYR A 217 -8.94 -18.10 -9.66
C TYR A 217 -9.90 -18.55 -10.78
N ASP A 218 -9.36 -18.93 -11.93
CA ASP A 218 -10.17 -19.39 -13.08
C ASP A 218 -10.97 -20.66 -12.72
N ASP A 219 -10.33 -21.62 -12.02
CA ASP A 219 -10.97 -22.87 -11.60
C ASP A 219 -12.19 -22.63 -10.68
N LEU A 220 -12.13 -21.60 -9.82
CA LEU A 220 -13.19 -21.26 -8.86
C LEU A 220 -14.22 -20.26 -9.39
N CYS A 221 -13.84 -19.36 -10.28
CA CYS A 221 -14.66 -18.20 -10.67
C CYS A 221 -15.24 -18.28 -12.09
N ASP A 222 -14.80 -19.22 -12.93
CA ASP A 222 -15.41 -19.42 -14.25
C ASP A 222 -16.64 -20.34 -14.16
N CYS A 223 -17.76 -19.87 -14.71
CA CYS A 223 -18.91 -20.72 -14.93
C CYS A 223 -18.60 -21.75 -16.03
N ARG A 224 -18.52 -23.03 -15.66
CA ARG A 224 -17.98 -24.09 -16.53
C ARG A 224 -18.76 -24.34 -17.81
N TYR A 225 -20.08 -24.17 -17.80
CA TYR A 225 -20.90 -24.34 -19.01
C TYR A 225 -21.04 -23.06 -19.85
N THR A 226 -20.36 -21.96 -19.49
CA THR A 226 -20.33 -20.73 -20.30
C THR A 226 -18.91 -20.20 -20.49
N ALA A 227 -18.32 -19.60 -19.46
CA ALA A 227 -17.02 -18.97 -19.52
C ALA A 227 -15.90 -19.93 -19.96
N THR A 228 -15.87 -21.14 -19.41
CA THR A 228 -14.85 -22.15 -19.78
C THR A 228 -15.01 -22.60 -21.24
N ILE A 229 -16.24 -22.83 -21.69
CA ILE A 229 -16.54 -23.16 -23.10
C ILE A 229 -16.09 -22.01 -24.01
N ILE A 230 -16.53 -20.78 -23.73
CA ILE A 230 -16.15 -19.60 -24.51
C ILE A 230 -14.63 -19.44 -24.58
N LYS A 231 -13.92 -19.61 -23.46
CA LYS A 231 -12.44 -19.58 -23.43
C LYS A 231 -11.83 -20.67 -24.32
N SER A 232 -12.38 -21.89 -24.30
CA SER A 232 -11.94 -23.01 -25.16
C SER A 232 -12.10 -22.69 -26.65
N PHE A 233 -13.24 -22.11 -27.04
CA PHE A 233 -13.52 -21.77 -28.44
C PHE A 233 -12.74 -20.54 -28.94
N LEU A 234 -12.51 -19.54 -28.10
CA LEU A 234 -11.82 -18.32 -28.53
C LEU A 234 -10.29 -18.41 -28.46
N ASN A 235 -9.78 -19.08 -27.43
CA ASN A 235 -8.38 -19.04 -27.04
C ASN A 235 -7.80 -20.42 -26.66
N GLY A 236 -8.57 -21.50 -26.79
CA GLY A 236 -8.19 -22.85 -26.37
C GLY A 236 -8.25 -23.88 -27.50
N PRO A 237 -8.30 -25.18 -27.16
CA PRO A 237 -8.21 -26.28 -28.14
C PRO A 237 -9.34 -26.25 -29.18
N ALA A 238 -10.57 -25.97 -28.77
CA ALA A 238 -11.73 -25.94 -29.66
C ALA A 238 -11.66 -24.84 -30.74
N LYS A 239 -10.77 -23.85 -30.60
CA LYS A 239 -10.57 -22.80 -31.61
C LYS A 239 -10.15 -23.37 -32.97
N ASN A 240 -9.32 -24.41 -32.96
CA ASN A 240 -8.67 -24.96 -34.15
C ASN A 240 -8.93 -26.47 -34.33
N ASP A 241 -9.76 -27.06 -33.48
CA ASP A 241 -10.03 -28.50 -33.46
C ASP A 241 -11.54 -28.75 -33.45
N VAL A 242 -12.06 -29.20 -34.59
CA VAL A 242 -13.49 -29.45 -34.81
C VAL A 242 -13.97 -30.65 -33.99
N ASP A 243 -13.11 -31.65 -33.78
CA ASP A 243 -13.46 -32.84 -33.01
C ASP A 243 -13.68 -32.45 -31.55
N ILE A 244 -12.80 -31.62 -30.98
CA ILE A 244 -12.97 -31.08 -29.63
C ILE A 244 -14.18 -30.14 -29.57
N ALA A 245 -14.36 -29.24 -30.54
CA ALA A 245 -15.49 -28.31 -30.57
C ALA A 245 -16.85 -29.03 -30.63
N SER A 246 -16.91 -30.18 -31.30
CA SER A 246 -18.14 -30.98 -31.43
C SER A 246 -18.54 -31.72 -30.15
N GLN A 247 -17.64 -31.84 -29.17
CA GLN A 247 -17.84 -32.59 -27.92
C GLN A 247 -18.19 -31.69 -26.71
N ILE A 248 -18.12 -30.37 -26.88
CA ILE A 248 -18.40 -29.37 -25.83
C ILE A 248 -19.83 -28.85 -25.96
#